data_AF-A0A922SCR3-F1
#
_entry.id   AF-A0A922SCR3-F1
#
_cell.length_a   1.000
_cell.length_b   1.000
_cell.length_c   1.000
_cell.angle_alpha   90.00
_cell.angle_beta   90.00
_cell.angle_gamma   90.00
#
_symmetry.space_group_name_H-M   'P 1'
#
loop_
_entity.id
_entity.type
_entity.pdbx_description
1 polymer ?
#
loop_
_entity_poly.entity_id
_entity_poly.type
_entity_poly.pdbx_seq_one_letter_code
_entity_poly.pdbx_strand_id
1 'polypeptide(L)'
;MSKFTCIILCVVAASLTKVSHAVTEEEKEAFREAMAPIIAECSEEHGLDSKGLYDAETGLGKLKKFVKDEDEFAKFEDIAKKCLKVNDESVSDGEAGCDRAKLVLGCFLEHKVEMPF
;
A
#
# COMPACT_ATOMS: atom_id res chain seq x y z
N MET A 1 -15.23 30.44 8.49
CA MET A 1 -14.08 30.03 7.65
C MET A 1 -13.05 31.15 7.64
N SER A 2 -11.85 30.90 8.17
CA SER A 2 -10.86 31.95 8.37
C SER A 2 -10.15 32.30 7.06
N LYS A 3 -9.94 33.60 6.81
CA LYS A 3 -9.27 34.13 5.61
C LYS A 3 -7.86 33.55 5.46
N PHE A 4 -7.20 33.26 6.59
CA PHE A 4 -5.89 32.64 6.65
C PHE A 4 -5.91 31.16 6.21
N THR A 5 -6.99 30.43 6.50
CA THR A 5 -7.16 29.04 6.05
C THR A 5 -7.23 28.95 4.53
N CYS A 6 -7.89 29.92 3.88
CA CYS A 6 -8.01 29.97 2.43
C CYS A 6 -6.65 30.26 1.76
N ILE A 7 -5.87 31.20 2.31
CA ILE A 7 -4.53 31.55 1.79
C ILE A 7 -3.57 30.37 1.93
N ILE A 8 -3.58 29.67 3.07
CA ILE A 8 -2.73 28.49 3.29
C ILE A 8 -3.11 27.38 2.30
N LEU A 9 -4.40 27.12 2.09
CA LEU A 9 -4.87 26.11 1.13
C LEU A 9 -4.42 26.44 -0.30
N CYS A 10 -4.49 27.71 -0.71
CA CYS A 10 -4.04 28.15 -2.04
C CYS A 10 -2.52 28.02 -2.22
N VAL A 11 -1.71 28.29 -1.19
CA VAL A 11 -0.25 28.14 -1.26
C VAL A 11 0.16 26.67 -1.34
N VAL A 12 -0.51 25.79 -0.59
CA VAL A 12 -0.29 24.34 -0.66
C VAL A 12 -0.70 23.79 -2.03
N ALA A 13 -1.87 24.18 -2.55
CA ALA A 13 -2.31 23.80 -3.88
C ALA A 13 -1.34 24.25 -4.98
N ALA A 14 -0.88 25.51 -4.93
CA ALA A 14 0.09 26.04 -5.89
C ALA A 14 1.45 25.32 -5.83
N SER A 15 1.86 24.89 -4.63
CA SER A 15 3.10 24.14 -4.42
C SER A 15 2.99 22.70 -4.92
N LEU A 16 1.85 22.05 -4.69
CA LEU A 16 1.55 20.71 -5.21
C LEU A 16 1.43 20.71 -6.73
N THR A 17 0.81 21.73 -7.33
CA THR A 17 0.76 21.88 -8.81
C THR A 17 2.15 21.98 -9.43
N LYS A 18 3.14 22.58 -8.76
CA LYS A 18 4.52 22.62 -9.27
C LYS A 18 5.14 21.22 -9.29
N VAL A 19 4.84 20.36 -8.32
CA VAL A 19 5.34 18.97 -8.28
C VAL A 19 4.63 18.10 -9.32
N SER A 20 3.32 18.25 -9.49
CA SER A 20 2.55 17.48 -10.48
C SER A 20 2.74 17.96 -11.93
N HIS A 21 3.17 19.21 -12.16
CA HIS A 21 3.59 19.70 -13.48
C HIS A 21 5.10 19.58 -13.75
N ALA A 22 5.93 19.31 -12.74
CA ALA A 22 7.37 19.10 -12.93
C ALA A 22 7.70 17.73 -13.53
N VAL A 23 6.75 16.80 -13.54
CA VAL A 23 6.88 15.46 -14.13
C VAL A 23 5.71 15.27 -15.09
N THR A 24 6.03 15.15 -16.37
CA THR A 24 5.04 14.85 -17.43
C THR A 24 4.45 13.45 -17.23
N GLU A 25 3.26 13.19 -17.80
CA GLU A 25 2.67 11.84 -17.73
C GLU A 25 3.56 10.81 -18.43
N GLU A 26 4.24 11.19 -19.52
CA GLU A 26 5.23 10.37 -20.21
C GLU A 26 6.40 9.97 -19.28
N GLU A 27 6.93 10.91 -18.49
CA GLU A 27 7.99 10.61 -17.52
C GLU A 27 7.49 9.70 -16.37
N LYS A 28 6.22 9.82 -15.96
CA LYS A 28 5.63 8.90 -14.96
C LYS A 28 5.44 7.50 -15.51
N GLU A 29 5.01 7.37 -16.76
CA GLU A 29 4.87 6.09 -17.44
C GLU A 29 6.24 5.43 -17.60
N ALA A 30 7.24 6.17 -18.09
CA ALA A 30 8.61 5.67 -18.21
C ALA A 30 9.20 5.22 -16.86
N PHE A 31 8.93 5.98 -15.79
CA PHE A 31 9.34 5.59 -14.43
C PHE A 31 8.61 4.34 -13.94
N ARG A 32 7.29 4.21 -14.19
CA ARG A 32 6.52 3.01 -13.85
C ARG A 32 7.03 1.79 -14.61
N GLU A 33 7.32 1.92 -15.90
CA GLU A 33 7.90 0.83 -16.69
C GLU A 33 9.29 0.43 -16.15
N ALA A 34 10.13 1.41 -15.83
CA ALA A 34 11.44 1.15 -15.25
C ALA A 34 11.36 0.47 -13.88
N MET A 35 10.35 0.79 -13.07
CA MET A 35 10.13 0.20 -11.75
C MET A 35 9.29 -1.09 -11.75
N ALA A 36 8.52 -1.35 -12.80
CA ALA A 36 7.63 -2.50 -12.91
C ALA A 36 8.28 -3.84 -12.50
N PRO A 37 9.50 -4.19 -12.96
CA PRO A 37 10.13 -5.45 -12.53
C PRO A 37 10.41 -5.50 -11.03
N ILE A 38 10.90 -4.39 -10.46
CA ILE A 38 11.22 -4.30 -9.02
C ILE A 38 9.93 -4.35 -8.19
N ILE A 39 8.87 -3.68 -8.64
CA ILE A 39 7.57 -3.67 -7.94
C ILE A 39 6.93 -5.05 -8.00
N ALA A 40 6.95 -5.72 -9.15
CA ALA A 40 6.41 -7.07 -9.30
C ALA A 40 7.15 -8.07 -8.39
N GLU A 41 8.48 -8.06 -8.43
CA GLU A 41 9.32 -8.90 -7.56
C GLU A 41 9.04 -8.65 -6.07
N CYS A 42 9.01 -7.38 -5.65
CA CYS A 42 8.73 -7.02 -4.26
C CYS A 42 7.31 -7.40 -3.82
N SER A 43 6.32 -7.23 -4.71
CA SER A 43 4.93 -7.56 -4.44
C SER A 43 4.75 -9.06 -4.24
N GLU A 44 5.28 -9.87 -5.15
CA GLU A 44 5.28 -11.33 -5.05
C GLU A 44 6.07 -11.84 -3.84
N GLU A 45 7.16 -11.16 -3.47
CA GLU A 45 7.93 -11.56 -2.28
C GLU A 45 7.20 -11.28 -0.96
N HIS A 46 6.36 -10.25 -0.89
CA HIS A 46 5.94 -9.67 0.39
C HIS A 46 4.43 -9.63 0.65
N GLY A 47 3.56 -9.88 -0.33
CA GLY A 47 2.14 -10.08 0.00
C GLY A 47 1.11 -9.79 -1.09
N LEU A 48 1.49 -9.65 -2.35
CA LEU A 48 0.54 -9.75 -3.46
C LEU A 48 0.97 -10.87 -4.40
N ASP A 49 0.04 -11.69 -4.88
CA ASP A 49 0.33 -12.70 -5.89
C ASP A 49 0.46 -12.08 -7.30
N SER A 50 0.80 -12.90 -8.29
CA SER A 50 0.96 -12.47 -9.69
C SER A 50 -0.35 -11.99 -10.36
N LYS A 51 -1.50 -12.09 -9.68
CA LYS A 51 -2.79 -11.53 -10.10
C LYS A 51 -3.13 -10.24 -9.36
N GLY A 52 -2.18 -9.73 -8.57
CA GLY A 52 -2.34 -8.56 -7.73
C GLY A 52 -3.29 -8.79 -6.55
N LEU A 53 -3.58 -10.04 -6.17
CA LEU A 53 -4.40 -10.37 -5.00
C LEU A 53 -3.54 -10.39 -3.74
N TYR A 54 -4.11 -9.98 -2.61
CA TYR A 54 -3.43 -10.08 -1.33
C TYR A 54 -3.21 -11.53 -0.91
N ASP A 55 -1.95 -11.88 -0.71
CA ASP A 55 -1.46 -13.17 -0.24
C ASP A 55 -0.85 -13.02 1.15
N ALA A 56 -1.71 -13.25 2.16
CA ALA A 56 -1.32 -13.21 3.57
C ALA A 56 -0.27 -14.29 3.91
N GLU A 57 -0.35 -15.47 3.28
CA GLU A 57 0.46 -16.63 3.65
C GLU A 57 1.93 -16.41 3.28
N THR A 58 2.21 -15.85 2.09
CA THR A 58 3.56 -15.50 1.68
C THR A 58 4.18 -14.47 2.62
N GLY A 59 3.43 -13.41 2.96
CA GLY A 59 3.88 -12.37 3.90
C GLY A 59 4.16 -12.94 5.30
N LEU A 60 3.26 -13.76 5.84
CA LEU A 60 3.38 -14.39 7.15
C LEU A 60 4.56 -15.38 7.20
N GLY A 61 4.77 -16.16 6.15
CA GLY A 61 5.90 -17.09 6.04
C GLY A 61 7.25 -16.38 6.12
N LYS A 62 7.35 -15.16 5.58
CA LYS A 62 8.54 -14.31 5.70
C LYS A 62 8.63 -13.65 7.07
N LEU A 63 7.52 -13.13 7.60
CA LEU A 63 7.46 -12.46 8.90
C LEU A 63 7.94 -13.36 10.03
N LYS A 64 7.64 -14.67 9.97
CA LYS A 64 8.07 -15.68 10.95
C LYS A 64 9.59 -15.79 11.12
N LYS A 65 10.37 -15.29 10.16
CA LYS A 65 11.84 -15.21 10.28
C LYS A 65 12.30 -14.10 11.25
N PHE A 66 11.45 -13.10 11.47
CA PHE A 66 11.75 -11.90 12.25
C PHE A 66 11.00 -11.89 13.59
N VAL A 67 9.74 -12.32 13.60
CA VAL A 67 8.91 -12.43 14.81
C VAL A 67 9.00 -13.87 15.33
N LYS A 68 9.74 -14.06 16.41
CA LYS A 68 9.96 -15.39 17.03
C LYS A 68 8.99 -15.68 18.17
N ASP A 69 8.43 -14.62 18.77
CA ASP A 69 7.42 -14.77 19.80
C ASP A 69 6.11 -15.21 19.15
N GLU A 70 5.56 -16.33 19.62
CA GLU A 70 4.38 -16.95 19.01
C GLU A 70 3.11 -16.14 19.27
N ASP A 71 3.01 -15.44 20.40
CA ASP A 71 1.86 -14.60 20.74
C ASP A 71 1.86 -13.31 19.91
N GLU A 72 3.03 -12.71 19.70
CA GLU A 72 3.20 -11.58 18.78
C GLU A 72 2.92 -11.98 17.33
N PHE A 73 3.42 -13.13 16.88
CA PHE A 73 3.16 -13.65 15.54
C PHE A 73 1.66 -13.90 15.33
N ALA A 74 0.97 -14.48 16.32
CA ALA A 74 -0.47 -14.74 16.26
C ALA A 74 -1.29 -13.45 16.05
N LYS A 75 -0.87 -12.32 16.62
CA LYS A 75 -1.51 -11.01 16.37
C LYS A 75 -1.33 -10.54 14.94
N PHE A 76 -0.13 -10.68 14.38
CA PHE A 76 0.10 -10.38 12.97
C PHE A 76 -0.69 -11.31 12.04
N GLU A 77 -0.75 -12.60 12.36
CA GLU A 77 -1.53 -13.59 11.62
C GLU A 77 -3.03 -13.26 11.62
N ASP A 78 -3.59 -12.88 12.77
CA ASP A 78 -4.99 -12.48 12.88
C ASP A 78 -5.30 -11.23 12.04
N ILE A 79 -4.45 -10.20 12.11
CA ILE A 79 -4.62 -8.97 11.32
C ILE A 79 -4.48 -9.27 9.82
N ALA A 80 -3.46 -10.04 9.42
CA ALA A 80 -3.28 -10.45 8.04
C ALA A 80 -4.52 -11.18 7.50
N LYS A 81 -5.07 -12.14 8.26
CA LYS A 81 -6.30 -12.85 7.86
C LYS A 81 -7.53 -11.95 7.80
N LYS A 82 -7.70 -11.02 8.75
CA LYS A 82 -8.77 -10.00 8.69
C LYS A 82 -8.68 -9.17 7.40
N CYS A 83 -7.47 -8.88 6.93
CA CYS A 83 -7.26 -8.10 5.72
C CYS A 83 -7.44 -8.87 4.41
N LEU A 84 -7.66 -10.20 4.42
CA LEU A 84 -8.03 -10.96 3.22
C LEU A 84 -9.32 -10.45 2.54
N LYS A 85 -10.22 -9.81 3.30
CA LYS A 85 -11.45 -9.19 2.81
C LYS A 85 -11.23 -8.19 1.65
N VAL A 86 -10.02 -7.59 1.56
CA VAL A 86 -9.70 -6.62 0.49
C VAL A 86 -9.63 -7.26 -0.89
N ASN A 87 -9.53 -8.59 -0.99
CA ASN A 87 -9.57 -9.30 -2.27
C ASN A 87 -10.96 -9.22 -2.93
N ASP A 88 -12.02 -9.03 -2.13
CA ASP A 88 -13.40 -8.93 -2.61
C ASP A 88 -13.80 -7.49 -2.98
N GLU A 89 -12.93 -6.51 -2.70
CA GLU A 89 -13.18 -5.10 -2.98
C GLU A 89 -13.01 -4.78 -4.48
N SER A 90 -13.85 -3.88 -4.98
CA SER A 90 -13.73 -3.40 -6.35
C SER A 90 -12.50 -2.49 -6.51
N VAL A 91 -11.68 -2.76 -7.54
CA VAL A 91 -10.49 -1.97 -7.88
C VAL A 91 -10.59 -1.40 -9.30
N SER A 92 -9.87 -0.32 -9.58
CA SER A 92 -9.92 0.35 -10.90
C SER A 92 -8.81 -0.11 -11.85
N ASP A 93 -7.78 -0.78 -11.32
CA ASP A 93 -6.55 -1.17 -12.03
C ASP A 93 -6.45 -2.69 -12.31
N GLY A 94 -7.52 -3.43 -12.05
CA GLY A 94 -7.63 -4.86 -12.37
C GLY A 94 -6.58 -5.71 -11.65
N GLU A 95 -5.76 -6.41 -12.44
CA GLU A 95 -4.69 -7.31 -11.95
C GLU A 95 -3.38 -6.57 -11.66
N ALA A 96 -3.28 -5.26 -11.95
CA ALA A 96 -2.08 -4.48 -11.62
C ALA A 96 -1.83 -4.36 -10.12
N GLY A 97 -2.84 -4.61 -9.28
CA GLY A 97 -2.72 -4.77 -7.83
C GLY A 97 -2.40 -3.50 -7.03
N CYS A 98 -2.24 -2.34 -7.66
CA CYS A 98 -1.88 -1.09 -6.99
C CYS A 98 -3.00 -0.57 -6.09
N ASP A 99 -4.26 -0.59 -6.53
CA ASP A 99 -5.39 -0.18 -5.70
C ASP A 99 -5.60 -1.14 -4.55
N ARG A 100 -5.46 -2.45 -4.82
CA ARG A 100 -5.54 -3.46 -3.77
C ARG A 100 -4.41 -3.32 -2.75
N ALA A 101 -3.19 -3.01 -3.17
CA ALA A 101 -2.08 -2.71 -2.26
C ALA A 101 -2.41 -1.56 -1.30
N LYS A 102 -3.07 -0.50 -1.79
CA LYS A 102 -3.54 0.61 -0.93
C LYS A 102 -4.62 0.15 0.05
N LEU A 103 -5.54 -0.70 -0.38
CA LEU A 103 -6.59 -1.26 0.49
C LEU A 103 -6.00 -2.16 1.58
N VAL A 104 -5.03 -3.03 1.23
CA VAL A 104 -4.26 -3.85 2.17
C VAL A 104 -3.61 -2.94 3.21
N LEU A 105 -2.83 -1.94 2.76
CA LEU A 105 -2.17 -0.99 3.68
C LEU A 105 -3.19 -0.28 4.58
N GLY A 106 -4.31 0.18 4.01
CA GLY A 106 -5.40 0.79 4.76
C GLY A 106 -5.93 -0.12 5.87
N CYS A 107 -6.20 -1.39 5.55
CA CYS A 107 -6.65 -2.39 6.51
C CYS A 107 -5.63 -2.63 7.63
N PHE A 108 -4.33 -2.77 7.32
CA PHE A 108 -3.29 -2.90 8.34
C PHE A 108 -3.23 -1.67 9.26
N LEU A 109 -3.41 -0.47 8.72
CA LEU A 109 -3.42 0.77 9.50
C LEU A 109 -4.64 0.89 10.43
N GLU A 110 -5.79 0.29 10.09
CA GLU A 110 -6.95 0.19 10.99
C GLU A 110 -6.58 -0.60 12.27
N HIS A 111 -5.72 -1.61 12.13
CA HIS A 111 -5.29 -2.49 13.21
C HIS A 111 -3.95 -2.08 13.85
N LYS A 112 -3.44 -0.88 13.57
CA LYS A 112 -2.10 -0.45 14.04
C LYS A 112 -1.88 -0.51 15.55
N VAL A 113 -2.94 -0.42 16.34
CA VAL A 113 -2.88 -0.51 17.82
C VAL A 113 -2.87 -1.95 18.34
N GLU A 114 -3.28 -2.91 17.51
CA GLU A 114 -3.27 -4.34 17.80
C GLU A 114 -1.91 -4.97 17.46
N MET A 115 -1.15 -4.36 16.55
CA MET A 115 0.18 -4.84 16.15
C MET A 115 1.20 -4.67 17.29
N PRO A 116 2.02 -5.69 17.57
CA PRO A 116 3.03 -5.66 18.64
C PRO A 116 4.29 -4.91 18.19
N PHE A 117 4.23 -3.58 18.14
CA PHE A 117 5.36 -2.67 17.89
C PHE A 117 5.69 -1.80 19.10
#